data_AF-A0A060JKT5-F1
#
_entry.id   AF-A0A060JKT5-F1
#
_cell.length_a   1.000
_cell.length_b   1.000
_cell.length_c   1.000
_cell.angle_alpha   90.00
_cell.angle_beta   90.00
_cell.angle_gamma   90.00
#
_symmetry.space_group_name_H-M   'P 1'
#
loop_
_entity.id
_entity.type
_entity.pdbx_description
1 polymer ?
#
loop_
_entity_poly.entity_id
_entity_poly.type
_entity_poly.pdbx_seq_one_letter_code
_entity_poly.pdbx_strand_id
1 'polypeptide(L)' 'MVPDWYHYGMAMTLRLTEEQDAKLTEYAERAGLSKQRAIEVLIETADYQADREARLKQIFDKVMTRDARLMERLADA' A
#
# COMPACT_ATOMS: atom_id res chain seq x y z
N MET A 1 -24.50 5.11 12.44
CA MET A 1 -23.54 3.98 12.49
C MET A 1 -24.26 2.77 11.93
N VAL A 2 -23.71 2.10 10.92
CA VAL A 2 -24.34 0.94 10.28
C VAL A 2 -23.95 -0.31 11.08
N PRO A 3 -24.88 -1.23 11.43
CA PRO A 3 -24.55 -2.42 12.21
C PRO A 3 -23.66 -3.41 11.45
N ASP A 4 -22.74 -4.08 12.14
CA ASP A 4 -21.76 -5.01 11.53
C ASP A 4 -22.40 -6.13 10.71
N TRP A 5 -23.57 -6.63 11.14
CA TRP A 5 -24.30 -7.69 10.42
C TRP A 5 -24.70 -7.30 8.99
N TYR A 6 -24.87 -6.00 8.71
CA TYR A 6 -25.23 -5.46 7.41
C TYR A 6 -24.11 -5.60 6.37
N HIS A 7 -22.86 -5.73 6.82
CA HIS A 7 -21.69 -5.88 5.94
C HIS A 7 -21.41 -7.33 5.52
N TYR A 8 -21.87 -8.33 6.29
CA TYR A 8 -21.53 -9.74 6.03
C TYR A 8 -22.28 -10.38 4.85
N GLY A 9 -23.43 -9.84 4.43
CA GLY A 9 -24.26 -10.41 3.37
C GLY A 9 -24.49 -9.50 2.16
N MET A 10 -23.94 -8.29 2.17
CA MET A 10 -24.16 -7.33 1.09
C MET A 10 -22.99 -7.31 0.10
N ALA A 11 -23.35 -7.40 -1.18
CA ALA A 11 -22.45 -6.99 -2.25
C ALA A 11 -22.29 -5.47 -2.23
N MET A 12 -21.05 -4.98 -2.19
CA MET A 12 -20.75 -3.56 -2.28
C MET A 12 -20.50 -3.18 -3.73
N THR A 13 -21.26 -2.20 -4.24
CA THR A 13 -21.06 -1.68 -5.61
C THR A 13 -20.07 -0.52 -5.57
N LEU A 14 -18.87 -0.71 -6.13
CA LEU A 14 -17.96 0.41 -6.40
C LEU A 14 -18.37 1.13 -7.68
N ARG A 15 -18.37 2.46 -7.65
CA ARG A 15 -18.48 3.29 -8.85
C ARG A 15 -17.08 3.64 -9.33
N LEU A 16 -16.66 2.96 -10.40
CA LEU A 16 -15.39 3.20 -11.06
C LEU A 16 -15.63 3.88 -12.41
N THR A 17 -14.68 4.71 -12.84
CA THR A 17 -14.61 5.09 -14.26
C THR A 17 -14.23 3.85 -15.09
N GLU A 18 -14.51 3.88 -16.39
CA GLU A 18 -14.14 2.77 -17.30
C GLU A 18 -12.63 2.47 -17.26
N GLU A 19 -11.80 3.51 -17.20
CA GLU A 19 -10.35 3.37 -17.09
C GLU A 19 -9.92 2.70 -15.78
N GLN A 20 -10.58 3.02 -14.66
CA GLN A 20 -10.30 2.41 -13.36
C GLN A 20 -10.70 0.94 -13.35
N ASP A 21 -11.87 0.60 -13.90
CA ASP A 21 -12.32 -0.79 -14.00
C ASP A 21 -11.39 -1.62 -14.91
N ALA A 22 -10.92 -1.05 -16.02
CA ALA A 22 -9.94 -1.70 -16.90
C ALA A 22 -8.62 -2.01 -16.17
N LYS A 23 -8.06 -1.03 -15.45
CA LYS A 23 -6.84 -1.23 -14.64
C LYS A 23 -7.02 -2.29 -13.55
N LEU A 24 -8.16 -2.27 -12.87
CA LEU A 24 -8.48 -3.27 -11.86
C LEU A 24 -8.61 -4.67 -12.48
N THR A 25 -9.22 -4.76 -13.66
CA THR A 25 -9.36 -6.02 -14.41
C THR A 25 -7.99 -6.60 -14.75
N GLU A 26 -7.11 -5.80 -15.37
CA GLU A 26 -5.77 -6.22 -15.75
C GLU A 26 -4.96 -6.71 -14.54
N TYR A 27 -5.01 -5.96 -13.43
CA TYR A 27 -4.34 -6.35 -12.19
C TYR A 27 -4.89 -7.67 -11.64
N ALA A 28 -6.22 -7.82 -11.58
CA ALA A 28 -6.87 -9.02 -11.06
C ALA A 28 -6.51 -10.26 -11.89
N GLU A 29 -6.53 -10.14 -13.22
CA GLU A 29 -6.15 -11.22 -14.14
C GLU A 29 -4.69 -11.63 -13.97
N ARG A 30 -3.77 -10.66 -13.94
CA ARG A 30 -2.34 -10.92 -13.72
C ARG A 30 -2.05 -11.57 -12.37
N ALA A 31 -2.81 -11.22 -11.35
CA ALA A 31 -2.67 -11.76 -10.00
C ALA A 31 -3.41 -13.10 -9.81
N GLY A 32 -4.25 -13.53 -10.77
CA GLY A 32 -5.10 -14.71 -10.63
C GLY A 32 -6.18 -14.54 -9.55
N LEU A 33 -6.67 -13.31 -9.33
CA LEU A 33 -7.63 -12.96 -8.29
C LEU A 33 -8.97 -12.54 -8.90
N SER A 34 -10.04 -12.64 -8.11
CA SER A 34 -11.29 -11.93 -8.44
C SER A 34 -11.09 -10.42 -8.27
N LYS A 35 -11.86 -9.59 -9.00
CA LYS A 35 -11.80 -8.12 -8.87
C LYS A 35 -12.02 -7.66 -7.42
N GLN A 36 -12.91 -8.32 -6.68
CA GLN A 36 -13.18 -7.98 -5.29
C GLN A 36 -11.98 -8.30 -4.39
N ARG A 37 -11.35 -9.47 -4.54
CA ARG A 37 -10.15 -9.82 -3.78
C ARG A 37 -8.96 -8.92 -4.15
N ALA A 38 -8.86 -8.51 -5.41
CA ALA A 38 -7.87 -7.54 -5.85
C ALA A 38 -8.04 -6.17 -5.16
N ILE A 39 -9.28 -5.69 -4.99
CA ILE A 39 -9.55 -4.46 -4.25
C ILE A 39 -9.11 -4.58 -2.79
N GLU A 40 -9.43 -5.68 -2.11
CA GLU A 40 -9.02 -5.90 -0.71
C GLU A 40 -7.50 -5.80 -0.57
N VAL A 41 -6.74 -6.50 -1.44
CA VAL A 41 -5.27 -6.44 -1.44
C VAL A 41 -4.76 -5.02 -1.72
N LEU A 42 -5.36 -4.30 -2.67
CA LEU A 42 -4.96 -2.92 -2.98
C LEU A 42 -5.22 -1.97 -1.80
N ILE A 43 -6.31 -2.16 -1.05
CA ILE A 43 -6.60 -1.37 0.16
C ILE A 43 -5.57 -1.70 1.26
N GLU A 44 -5.32 -2.98 1.53
CA GLU A 44 -4.34 -3.43 2.53
C GLU A 44 -2.92 -2.92 2.20
N THR A 45 -2.58 -2.85 0.91
CA THR A 45 -1.26 -2.39 0.46
C THR A 45 -1.14 -0.86 0.36
N ALA A 46 -2.25 -0.14 0.17
CA ALA A 46 -2.25 1.33 0.14
C ALA A 46 -1.77 1.90 1.49
N ASP A 47 -2.26 1.36 2.61
CA ASP A 47 -1.79 1.74 3.96
C ASP A 47 -0.32 1.37 4.17
N TYR A 48 0.12 0.26 3.59
CA TYR A 48 1.48 -0.24 3.72
C TYR A 48 2.53 0.64 3.04
N GLN A 49 2.20 1.29 1.91
CA GLN A 49 3.16 2.15 1.20
C GLN A 49 3.49 3.42 2.01
N ALA A 50 2.48 4.05 2.60
CA ALA A 50 2.67 5.22 3.45
C ALA A 50 3.49 4.89 4.70
N ASP A 51 3.20 3.74 5.35
CA ASP A 51 3.96 3.29 6.52
C ASP A 51 5.39 2.86 6.16
N ARG A 52 5.60 2.25 4.98
CA ARG A 52 6.92 1.81 4.52
C ARG A 52 7.87 2.97 4.29
N GLU A 53 7.45 4.05 3.64
CA GLU A 53 8.29 5.24 3.45
C GLU A 53 8.64 5.89 4.79
N ALA A 54 7.66 6.02 5.69
CA ALA A 54 7.88 6.56 7.03
C ALA A 54 8.89 5.72 7.83
N ARG A 55 8.78 4.38 7.79
CA ARG A 55 9.73 3.47 8.44
C ARG A 55 11.12 3.55 7.82
N LEU A 56 11.23 3.58 6.49
CA LEU A 56 12.51 3.71 5.80
C LEU A 56 13.19 5.02 6.18
N LYS A 57 12.45 6.13 6.24
CA LYS A 57 12.97 7.41 6.68
C LYS A 57 13.46 7.35 8.13
N GLN A 58 12.71 6.74 9.04
CA GLN A 58 13.13 6.58 10.43
C GLN A 58 14.41 5.75 10.58
N ILE A 59 14.54 4.67 9.82
CA ILE A 59 15.75 3.84 9.79
C ILE A 59 16.93 4.66 9.26
N PHE A 60 16.73 5.39 8.17
CA PHE A 60 17.75 6.24 7.58
C PHE A 60 18.20 7.34 8.55
N ASP A 61 17.28 8.08 9.15
CA ASP A 61 17.58 9.13 10.14
C ASP A 61 18.37 8.57 11.33
N LYS A 62 18.01 7.36 11.79
CA LYS A 62 18.71 6.67 12.87
C LYS A 62 20.14 6.29 12.48
N VAL A 63 20.34 5.75 11.28
CA VAL A 63 21.68 5.37 10.78
C VAL A 63 22.53 6.62 10.58
N MET A 64 21.99 7.67 9.97
CA MET A 64 22.70 8.93 9.75
C MET A 64 23.09 9.62 11.05
N THR A 65 22.26 9.51 12.10
CA THR A 65 22.59 10.07 13.41
C THR A 65 23.58 9.22 14.18
N ARG A 66 23.39 7.90 14.22
CA ARG A 66 24.24 6.97 14.98
C ARG A 66 25.64 6.85 14.37
N ASP A 67 25.70 6.78 13.04
CA ASP A 67 26.91 6.48 12.29
C ASP A 67 27.43 7.73 11.55
N ALA A 68 27.06 8.93 12.01
CA ALA A 68 27.34 10.22 11.36
C ALA A 68 28.80 10.37 10.91
N ARG A 69 29.76 10.07 11.79
CA ARG A 69 31.19 10.15 11.47
C ARG A 69 31.66 9.14 10.43
N LEU A 70 31.00 7.98 10.34
CA LEU A 70 31.28 6.98 9.31
C LEU A 70 30.70 7.43 7.97
N MET A 71 29.50 8.02 7.97
CA MET A 71 28.86 8.55 6.77
C MET A 71 29.59 9.78 6.21
N GLU A 72 30.12 10.66 7.07
CA GLU A 72 31.01 11.76 6.67
C GLU A 72 32.25 11.23 5.92
N ARG A 73 32.89 10.19 6.46
CA ARG A 73 34.05 9.55 5.81
C ARG A 73 33.73 8.83 4.50
N LEU A 74 32.51 8.33 4.36
CA LEU A 74 32.02 7.72 3.11
C LEU A 74 31.68 8.78 2.05
N ALA A 75 31.32 10.00 2.45
CA ALA A 75 31.03 11.09 1.52
C ALA A 75 32.31 11.73 0.95
N ASP A 76 33.41 11.68 1.70
CA ASP A 76 34.72 12.23 1.32
C ASP A 76 35.60 11.27 0.48
N ALA A 77 35.13 10.04 0.21
CA ALA A 77 35.86 8.99 -0.53
C ALA A 77 35.32 8.83 -1.96
#